data_AF-A0A355GGM3-F1
#
_entry.id   AF-A0A355GGM3-F1
#
_cell.length_a   1.000
_cell.length_b   1.000
_cell.length_c   1.000
_cell.angle_alpha   90.00
_cell.angle_beta   90.00
_cell.angle_gamma   90.00
#
_symmetry.space_group_name_H-M   'P 1'
#
loop_
_entity.id
_entity.type
_entity.pdbx_description
1 polymer ?
#
loop_
_entity_poly.entity_id
_entity_poly.type
_entity_poly.pdbx_seq_one_letter_code
_entity_poly.pdbx_strand_id
1 'polypeptide(L)'
;MESPRPDLTITELERNMNLSRREFSKSLLLASLSAVAGQWPTRVVRAAEPSIKAGTGFIDVHTHIGTYTDPKKNLTAEGLIKWMDENQIEKSCVLPLTSPESTKYLQTTESVLAAAKDHPDRLVPFCSVDPRTTHAGSVKALVGMIQAWVDQGAKGFGEHKVGLNFDDPLMMRVYEACQEVGIPLLFHIDTIRGKDVPGLKRLENALKTFPGLNFIGHGPGWWASISGGLTPK
;
A
#
# COMPACT_ATOMS: atom_id res chain seq x y z
N MET A 1 -8.74 31.50 -56.50
CA MET A 1 -8.48 30.24 -57.20
C MET A 1 -7.20 29.66 -56.64
N GLU A 2 -7.34 28.44 -56.11
CA GLU A 2 -6.33 27.39 -55.87
C GLU A 2 -5.14 27.59 -54.91
N SER A 3 -4.92 26.49 -54.18
CA SER A 3 -4.11 26.20 -52.99
C SER A 3 -2.57 26.21 -53.19
N PRO A 4 -1.79 26.10 -52.09
CA PRO A 4 -1.29 24.75 -51.75
C PRO A 4 -1.34 24.35 -50.26
N ARG A 5 -1.28 23.02 -50.10
CA ARG A 5 -1.36 22.14 -48.91
C ARG A 5 -0.55 22.55 -47.67
N PRO A 6 -0.96 22.12 -46.46
CA PRO A 6 -0.01 21.79 -45.41
C PRO A 6 0.29 20.29 -45.38
N ASP A 7 1.59 20.04 -45.30
CA ASP A 7 2.28 18.79 -45.04
C ASP A 7 2.05 18.34 -43.59
N LEU A 8 2.09 17.03 -43.36
CA LEU A 8 1.89 16.40 -42.06
C LEU A 8 3.17 16.55 -41.23
N THR A 9 3.12 17.26 -40.10
CA THR A 9 4.12 17.14 -39.04
C THR A 9 3.46 16.85 -37.71
N ILE A 10 3.57 15.57 -37.33
CA ILE A 10 3.82 15.05 -35.98
C ILE A 10 3.29 15.94 -34.85
N THR A 11 2.13 15.61 -34.30
CA THR A 11 1.82 15.73 -32.85
C THR A 11 0.51 15.01 -32.53
N GLU A 12 0.35 13.76 -32.99
CA GLU A 12 -0.75 12.88 -32.58
C GLU A 12 -0.45 12.09 -31.28
N LEU A 13 0.62 12.44 -30.54
CA LEU A 13 1.07 11.67 -29.37
C LEU A 13 1.11 12.44 -28.04
N GLU A 14 0.70 13.71 -27.97
CA GLU A 14 0.69 14.48 -26.72
C GLU A 14 -0.69 15.02 -26.33
N ARG A 15 -1.71 14.16 -26.33
CA ARG A 15 -2.99 14.51 -25.69
C ARG A 15 -2.88 14.30 -24.18
N ASN A 16 -2.34 15.33 -23.51
CA ASN A 16 -2.41 15.50 -22.06
C ASN A 16 -3.83 15.18 -21.53
N MET A 17 -3.94 14.26 -20.57
CA MET A 17 -5.16 14.05 -19.78
C MET A 17 -5.38 15.17 -18.75
N ASN A 18 -5.27 16.43 -19.16
CA ASN A 18 -5.66 17.55 -18.33
C ASN A 18 -7.14 17.83 -18.58
N LEU A 19 -8.00 17.10 -17.89
CA LEU A 19 -9.41 17.47 -17.79
C LEU A 19 -9.48 18.89 -17.23
N SER A 20 -10.10 19.81 -17.96
CA SER A 20 -10.35 21.14 -17.43
C SER A 20 -11.29 21.03 -16.22
N ARG A 21 -11.20 21.97 -15.27
CA ARG A 21 -12.13 22.06 -14.12
C ARG A 21 -13.61 21.98 -14.52
N ARG A 22 -13.92 22.49 -15.72
CA ARG A 22 -15.25 22.50 -16.30
C ARG A 22 -15.67 21.14 -16.86
N GLU A 23 -14.73 20.37 -17.40
CA GLU A 23 -14.97 19.00 -17.84
C GLU A 23 -15.14 18.04 -16.67
N PHE A 24 -14.32 18.17 -15.61
CA PHE A 24 -14.49 17.41 -14.37
C PHE A 24 -15.89 17.61 -13.76
N SER A 25 -16.37 18.86 -13.75
CA SER A 25 -17.71 19.21 -13.26
C SER A 25 -18.85 18.66 -14.13
N LYS A 26 -18.62 18.47 -15.43
CA LYS A 26 -19.59 17.86 -16.35
C LYS A 26 -19.61 16.33 -16.24
N SER A 27 -18.47 15.70 -15.94
CA SER A 27 -18.37 14.24 -15.76
C SER A 27 -19.19 13.73 -14.58
N LEU A 28 -19.37 14.53 -13.53
CA LEU A 28 -20.24 14.19 -12.38
C LEU A 28 -21.74 14.18 -12.72
N LEU A 29 -22.16 14.86 -13.81
CA LEU A 29 -23.56 14.90 -14.25
C LEU A 29 -23.88 13.85 -15.34
N LEU A 30 -22.87 13.35 -16.06
CA LEU A 30 -23.04 12.37 -17.13
C LEU A 30 -22.81 10.90 -16.72
N ALA A 31 -22.38 10.63 -15.49
CA ALA A 31 -22.15 9.26 -14.99
C ALA A 31 -23.44 8.41 -14.87
N SER A 32 -24.61 8.94 -15.25
CA SER A 32 -25.88 8.21 -15.26
C SER A 32 -26.24 7.56 -16.60
N LEU A 33 -25.50 7.80 -17.70
CA LEU A 33 -25.88 7.23 -19.00
C LEU A 33 -24.67 6.78 -19.83
N SER A 34 -24.63 5.47 -20.08
CA SER A 34 -23.98 4.77 -21.21
C SER A 34 -22.63 4.11 -20.92
N ALA A 35 -22.71 2.83 -20.56
CA ALA A 35 -21.67 1.85 -20.82
C ALA A 35 -21.68 1.50 -22.32
N VAL A 36 -20.56 1.70 -23.03
CA VAL A 36 -20.26 0.98 -24.27
C VAL A 36 -18.77 0.63 -24.25
N ALA A 37 -18.51 -0.67 -24.37
CA ALA A 37 -17.20 -1.29 -24.30
C ALA A 37 -16.33 -0.93 -25.51
N GLY A 38 -15.13 -0.40 -25.25
CA GLY A 38 -14.04 -0.32 -26.21
C GLY A 38 -12.93 -1.27 -25.80
N GLN A 39 -12.81 -2.42 -26.47
CA GLN A 39 -11.70 -3.36 -26.30
C GLN A 39 -10.47 -2.80 -27.00
N TRP A 40 -9.60 -2.09 -26.27
CA TRP A 40 -8.19 -1.99 -26.65
C TRP A 40 -7.50 -3.31 -26.30
N PRO A 41 -6.60 -3.83 -27.16
CA PRO A 41 -5.84 -5.02 -26.81
C PRO A 41 -4.93 -4.64 -25.65
N THR A 42 -5.33 -5.01 -24.44
CA THR A 42 -4.44 -5.03 -23.28
C THR A 42 -3.30 -5.96 -23.66
N ARG A 43 -2.12 -5.39 -23.88
CA ARG A 43 -0.89 -6.16 -23.98
C ARG A 43 -0.69 -6.77 -22.59
N VAL A 44 -1.26 -7.94 -22.37
CA VAL A 44 -1.03 -8.73 -21.16
C VAL A 44 0.45 -9.07 -21.20
N VAL A 45 1.26 -8.29 -20.49
CA VAL A 45 2.62 -8.67 -20.17
C VAL A 45 2.46 -9.88 -19.26
N ARG A 46 2.47 -11.07 -19.87
CA ARG A 46 2.54 -12.31 -19.11
C ARG A 46 3.87 -12.25 -18.38
N ALA A 47 3.82 -12.08 -17.06
CA ALA A 47 4.94 -12.38 -16.20
C ALA A 47 5.48 -13.76 -16.59
N ALA A 48 6.80 -13.93 -16.59
CA ALA A 48 7.41 -15.23 -16.84
C ALA A 48 6.75 -16.27 -15.92
N GLU A 49 6.57 -17.50 -16.43
CA GLU A 49 6.01 -18.57 -15.61
C GLU A 49 6.85 -18.70 -14.33
N PRO A 50 6.23 -18.71 -13.13
CA PRO A 50 6.96 -18.78 -11.88
C PRO A 50 7.87 -20.02 -11.89
N SER A 51 9.13 -19.84 -11.49
CA SER A 51 10.08 -20.96 -11.34
C SER A 51 9.74 -21.87 -10.15
N ILE A 52 8.71 -21.52 -9.38
CA ILE A 52 8.34 -22.13 -8.10
C ILE A 52 6.94 -22.76 -8.25
N LYS A 53 6.81 -24.02 -7.81
CA LYS A 53 5.50 -24.69 -7.77
C LYS A 53 4.64 -24.04 -6.67
N ALA A 54 3.38 -23.74 -6.99
CA ALA A 54 2.43 -23.20 -6.00
C ALA A 54 2.34 -24.10 -4.76
N GLY A 55 2.28 -23.49 -3.58
CA GLY A 55 2.25 -24.13 -2.28
C GLY A 55 3.58 -24.72 -1.81
N THR A 56 4.71 -24.37 -2.46
CA THR A 56 6.03 -24.91 -2.09
C THR A 56 7.07 -23.84 -1.78
N GLY A 57 6.80 -22.57 -2.09
CA GLY A 57 7.73 -21.47 -1.78
C GLY A 57 7.37 -20.73 -0.50
N PHE A 58 8.25 -19.80 -0.12
CA PHE A 58 8.03 -18.94 1.05
C PHE A 58 7.04 -17.82 0.76
N ILE A 59 6.35 -17.35 1.81
CA ILE A 59 5.63 -16.08 1.77
C ILE A 59 6.45 -15.04 2.55
N ASP A 60 6.92 -14.02 1.85
CA ASP A 60 7.57 -12.88 2.48
C ASP A 60 6.50 -11.90 2.96
N VAL A 61 6.38 -11.75 4.28
CA VAL A 61 5.32 -10.93 4.90
C VAL A 61 5.67 -9.44 4.98
N HIS A 62 6.86 -9.02 4.54
CA HIS A 62 7.29 -7.63 4.67
C HIS A 62 8.15 -7.18 3.49
N THR A 63 7.50 -6.66 2.46
CA THR A 63 8.17 -6.05 1.31
C THR A 63 7.62 -4.68 0.99
N HIS A 64 8.38 -3.90 0.22
CA HIS A 64 7.99 -2.60 -0.28
C HIS A 64 8.31 -2.49 -1.77
N ILE A 65 7.67 -1.56 -2.45
CA ILE A 65 7.99 -1.17 -3.83
C ILE A 65 8.05 0.35 -3.93
N GLY A 66 8.75 0.85 -4.94
CA GLY A 66 8.94 2.26 -5.20
C GLY A 66 10.26 2.79 -4.65
N THR A 67 10.33 4.12 -4.54
CA THR A 67 11.48 4.84 -4.03
C THR A 67 11.37 4.93 -2.51
N TYR A 68 12.48 4.71 -1.78
CA TYR A 68 12.49 4.80 -0.32
C TYR A 68 13.17 6.09 0.18
N THR A 69 14.50 6.15 0.20
CA THR A 69 15.25 7.33 0.70
C THR A 69 16.20 7.96 -0.30
N ASP A 70 16.54 7.25 -1.36
CA ASP A 70 17.43 7.69 -2.43
C ASP A 70 16.63 7.76 -3.75
N PRO A 71 16.43 8.93 -4.36
CA PRO A 71 15.68 9.06 -5.61
C PRO A 71 16.28 8.29 -6.79
N LYS A 72 17.55 7.88 -6.70
CA LYS A 72 18.22 7.07 -7.73
C LYS A 72 17.93 5.58 -7.60
N LYS A 73 17.33 5.15 -6.48
CA LYS A 73 17.00 3.76 -6.19
C LYS A 73 15.48 3.60 -6.11
N ASN A 74 14.94 2.88 -7.06
CA ASN A 74 13.53 2.53 -7.14
C ASN A 74 13.41 1.02 -7.35
N LEU A 75 12.64 0.35 -6.51
CA LEU A 75 12.32 -1.06 -6.69
C LEU A 75 10.95 -1.15 -7.38
N THR A 76 10.92 -1.56 -8.65
CA THR A 76 9.63 -1.77 -9.35
C THR A 76 9.00 -3.09 -8.91
N ALA A 77 7.71 -3.28 -9.25
CA ALA A 77 7.02 -4.54 -9.00
C ALA A 77 7.71 -5.71 -9.72
N GLU A 78 8.12 -5.52 -10.98
CA GLU A 78 8.85 -6.52 -11.77
C GLU A 78 10.22 -6.81 -11.18
N GLY A 79 10.91 -5.79 -10.65
CA GLY A 79 12.16 -5.97 -9.93
C GLY A 79 12.00 -6.84 -8.68
N LEU A 80 10.92 -6.60 -7.92
CA LEU A 80 10.57 -7.44 -6.77
C LEU A 80 10.25 -8.87 -7.21
N ILE A 81 9.42 -9.07 -8.25
CA ILE A 81 9.09 -10.40 -8.79
C ILE A 81 10.35 -11.17 -9.22
N LYS A 82 11.26 -10.52 -9.95
CA LYS A 82 12.53 -11.13 -10.36
C LYS A 82 13.35 -11.58 -9.15
N TRP A 83 13.45 -10.73 -8.12
CA TRP A 83 14.14 -11.08 -6.88
C TRP A 83 13.44 -12.24 -6.15
N MET A 84 12.10 -12.26 -6.10
CA MET A 84 11.32 -13.35 -5.52
C MET A 84 11.63 -14.68 -6.20
N ASP A 85 11.68 -14.71 -7.53
CA ASP A 85 11.98 -15.91 -8.32
C ASP A 85 13.40 -16.43 -8.05
N GLU A 86 14.37 -15.52 -7.90
CA GLU A 86 15.76 -15.86 -7.56
C GLU A 86 15.91 -16.42 -6.13
N ASN A 87 14.97 -16.13 -5.24
CA ASN A 87 15.04 -16.48 -3.81
C ASN A 87 13.95 -17.48 -3.37
N GLN A 88 13.24 -18.11 -4.30
CA GLN A 88 12.20 -19.10 -4.00
C GLN A 88 11.05 -18.54 -3.14
N ILE A 89 10.70 -17.27 -3.36
CA ILE A 89 9.57 -16.60 -2.71
C ILE A 89 8.35 -16.70 -3.62
N GLU A 90 7.35 -17.42 -3.14
CA GLU A 90 6.10 -17.64 -3.87
C GLU A 90 5.25 -16.38 -3.87
N LYS A 91 5.07 -15.75 -2.71
CA LYS A 91 4.27 -14.53 -2.57
C LYS A 91 4.93 -13.51 -1.65
N SER A 92 4.66 -12.25 -1.91
CA SER A 92 5.12 -11.16 -1.05
C SER A 92 3.95 -10.26 -0.64
N CYS A 93 3.84 -9.98 0.66
CA CYS A 93 3.00 -8.91 1.17
C CYS A 93 3.68 -7.57 0.88
N VAL A 94 3.03 -6.74 0.07
CA VAL A 94 3.55 -5.43 -0.34
C VAL A 94 2.91 -4.36 0.53
N LEU A 95 3.75 -3.64 1.27
CA LEU A 95 3.36 -2.71 2.32
C LEU A 95 3.55 -1.26 1.84
N PRO A 96 2.48 -0.44 1.70
CA PRO A 96 2.64 1.00 1.49
C PRO A 96 3.31 1.69 2.70
N LEU A 97 3.91 2.85 2.43
CA LEU A 97 4.59 3.73 3.38
C LEU A 97 4.02 5.14 3.25
N THR A 98 2.95 5.41 4.03
CA THR A 98 2.09 6.60 3.87
C THR A 98 2.37 7.70 4.88
N SER A 99 3.18 7.44 5.91
CA SER A 99 3.46 8.40 6.98
C SER A 99 4.74 9.19 6.70
N PRO A 100 4.82 10.49 7.06
CA PRO A 100 6.01 11.31 6.86
C PRO A 100 7.29 10.73 7.50
N GLU A 101 7.17 10.05 8.63
CA GLU A 101 8.33 9.43 9.28
C GLU A 101 8.77 8.16 8.57
N SER A 102 7.89 7.50 7.80
CA SER A 102 8.12 6.16 7.27
C SER A 102 9.15 6.11 6.14
N THR A 103 9.17 7.12 5.28
CA THR A 103 10.01 7.20 4.07
C THR A 103 10.10 8.65 3.57
N LYS A 104 11.12 9.00 2.77
CA LYS A 104 11.20 10.33 2.13
C LYS A 104 10.23 10.47 0.96
N TYR A 105 10.00 9.36 0.25
CA TYR A 105 9.09 9.29 -0.89
C TYR A 105 7.94 8.38 -0.52
N LEU A 106 6.76 8.95 -0.29
CA LEU A 106 5.59 8.19 0.14
C LEU A 106 5.23 7.13 -0.91
N GLN A 107 4.92 5.93 -0.42
CA GLN A 107 4.47 4.80 -1.22
C GLN A 107 3.00 4.59 -0.88
N THR A 108 2.11 4.90 -1.82
CA THR A 108 0.67 4.97 -1.55
C THR A 108 0.01 3.59 -1.64
N THR A 109 -1.11 3.43 -0.94
CA THR A 109 -1.97 2.24 -1.08
C THR A 109 -2.36 1.98 -2.53
N GLU A 110 -2.68 3.03 -3.29
CA GLU A 110 -3.06 2.94 -4.70
C GLU A 110 -1.93 2.36 -5.56
N SER A 111 -0.67 2.74 -5.28
CA SER A 111 0.48 2.21 -6.02
C SER A 111 0.68 0.71 -5.77
N VAL A 112 0.43 0.27 -4.53
CA VAL A 112 0.51 -1.14 -4.13
C VAL A 112 -0.64 -1.96 -4.72
N LEU A 113 -1.86 -1.44 -4.70
CA LEU A 113 -3.02 -2.08 -5.34
C LEU A 113 -2.83 -2.21 -6.86
N ALA A 114 -2.27 -1.19 -7.52
CA ALA A 114 -1.96 -1.23 -8.93
C ALA A 114 -0.93 -2.33 -9.25
N ALA A 115 0.18 -2.38 -8.51
CA ALA A 115 1.19 -3.42 -8.69
C ALA A 115 0.62 -4.83 -8.45
N ALA A 116 -0.22 -5.01 -7.44
CA ALA A 116 -0.86 -6.30 -7.16
C ALA A 116 -1.86 -6.71 -8.25
N LYS A 117 -2.54 -5.75 -8.90
CA LYS A 117 -3.42 -6.04 -10.04
C LYS A 117 -2.66 -6.59 -11.24
N ASP A 118 -1.41 -6.15 -11.45
CA ASP A 118 -0.56 -6.63 -12.52
C ASP A 118 0.08 -8.00 -12.20
N HIS A 119 0.19 -8.33 -10.90
CA HIS A 119 0.76 -9.59 -10.41
C HIS A 119 -0.09 -10.27 -9.31
N PRO A 120 -1.37 -10.57 -9.56
CA PRO A 120 -2.33 -10.95 -8.51
C PRO A 120 -2.04 -12.29 -7.84
N ASP A 121 -1.32 -13.18 -8.54
CA ASP A 121 -0.94 -14.49 -8.01
C ASP A 121 0.34 -14.45 -7.16
N ARG A 122 1.06 -13.32 -7.16
CA ARG A 122 2.39 -13.18 -6.54
C ARG A 122 2.45 -12.09 -5.48
N LEU A 123 1.75 -10.98 -5.67
CA LEU A 123 1.77 -9.84 -4.74
C LEU A 123 0.47 -9.77 -3.95
N VAL A 124 0.59 -9.72 -2.63
CA VAL A 124 -0.52 -9.58 -1.69
C VAL A 124 -0.54 -8.12 -1.22
N PRO A 125 -1.48 -7.28 -1.68
CA PRO A 125 -1.47 -5.87 -1.36
C PRO A 125 -1.94 -5.63 0.08
N PHE A 126 -1.22 -4.80 0.82
CA PHE A 126 -1.71 -4.18 2.04
C PHE A 126 -2.12 -2.73 1.76
N CYS A 127 -2.95 -2.17 2.64
CA CYS A 127 -3.32 -0.77 2.63
C CYS A 127 -2.73 -0.04 3.85
N SER A 128 -2.58 1.28 3.76
CA SER A 128 -2.20 2.10 4.91
C SER A 128 -2.75 3.51 4.76
N VAL A 129 -2.95 4.17 5.89
CA VAL A 129 -3.25 5.60 5.98
C VAL A 129 -2.59 6.17 7.22
N ASP A 130 -2.04 7.38 7.10
CA ASP A 130 -1.57 8.10 8.28
C ASP A 130 -2.78 8.60 9.10
N PRO A 131 -2.87 8.29 10.41
CA PRO A 131 -4.05 8.62 11.21
C PRO A 131 -4.22 10.13 11.46
N ARG A 132 -3.22 10.96 11.10
CA ARG A 132 -3.26 12.42 11.20
C ARG A 132 -3.84 13.09 9.96
N THR A 133 -4.19 12.33 8.91
CA THR A 133 -4.86 12.91 7.73
C THR A 133 -6.21 13.52 8.12
N THR A 134 -6.59 14.62 7.47
CA THR A 134 -7.87 15.31 7.69
C THR A 134 -9.08 14.45 7.32
N HIS A 135 -8.87 13.37 6.59
CA HIS A 135 -9.90 12.42 6.17
C HIS A 135 -10.11 11.25 7.16
N ALA A 136 -9.23 11.10 8.17
CA ALA A 136 -9.31 10.10 9.23
C ALA A 136 -9.90 10.66 10.54
N GLY A 137 -10.91 11.54 10.40
CA GLY A 137 -11.51 12.26 11.53
C GLY A 137 -12.25 11.38 12.54
N SER A 138 -12.64 10.16 12.14
CA SER A 138 -13.35 9.19 12.99
C SER A 138 -13.04 7.75 12.58
N VAL A 139 -13.37 6.80 13.47
CA VAL A 139 -13.28 5.36 13.18
C VAL A 139 -14.15 5.01 11.97
N LYS A 140 -15.39 5.51 11.90
CA LYS A 140 -16.28 5.29 10.75
C LYS A 140 -15.67 5.75 9.42
N ALA A 141 -14.96 6.88 9.41
CA ALA A 141 -14.28 7.36 8.22
C ALA A 141 -13.11 6.43 7.84
N LEU A 142 -12.32 6.00 8.81
CA LEU A 142 -11.24 5.03 8.61
C LEU A 142 -11.77 3.68 8.09
N VAL A 143 -12.84 3.14 8.68
CA VAL A 143 -13.51 1.92 8.22
C VAL A 143 -13.94 2.06 6.76
N GLY A 144 -14.57 3.17 6.38
CA GLY A 144 -14.97 3.40 4.99
C GLY A 144 -13.80 3.45 4.02
N MET A 145 -12.69 4.09 4.39
CA MET A 145 -11.47 4.14 3.57
C MET A 145 -10.82 2.75 3.43
N ILE A 146 -10.65 2.06 4.56
CA ILE A 146 -10.01 0.74 4.60
C ILE A 146 -10.86 -0.28 3.83
N GLN A 147 -12.19 -0.30 4.05
CA GLN A 147 -13.10 -1.17 3.32
C GLN A 147 -13.02 -0.94 1.81
N ALA A 148 -12.96 0.32 1.36
CA ALA A 148 -12.83 0.62 -0.07
C ALA A 148 -11.53 0.06 -0.68
N TRP A 149 -10.43 -0.03 0.06
CA TRP A 149 -9.19 -0.69 -0.40
C TRP A 149 -9.26 -2.21 -0.30
N VAL A 150 -9.96 -2.76 0.70
CA VAL A 150 -10.23 -4.21 0.81
C VAL A 150 -11.08 -4.69 -0.36
N ASP A 151 -12.09 -3.92 -0.76
CA ASP A 151 -12.94 -4.19 -1.94
C ASP A 151 -12.12 -4.18 -3.25
N GLN A 152 -10.99 -3.47 -3.26
CA GLN A 152 -10.03 -3.45 -4.37
C GLN A 152 -8.96 -4.55 -4.27
N GLY A 153 -8.97 -5.35 -3.22
CA GLY A 153 -8.11 -6.52 -3.06
C GLY A 153 -7.12 -6.47 -1.91
N ALA A 154 -7.04 -5.37 -1.14
CA ALA A 154 -6.17 -5.31 0.03
C ALA A 154 -6.49 -6.43 1.03
N LYS A 155 -5.45 -7.09 1.56
CA LYS A 155 -5.57 -8.24 2.48
C LYS A 155 -5.08 -7.97 3.90
N GLY A 156 -4.53 -6.79 4.14
CA GLY A 156 -4.04 -6.36 5.43
C GLY A 156 -3.81 -4.86 5.47
N PHE A 157 -3.54 -4.36 6.67
CA PHE A 157 -3.16 -2.98 6.91
C PHE A 157 -1.69 -2.92 7.33
N GLY A 158 -0.88 -2.04 6.73
CA GLY A 158 0.53 -1.87 7.08
C GLY A 158 1.39 -1.49 5.88
N GLU A 159 2.63 -1.03 6.05
CA GLU A 159 3.36 -0.97 7.32
C GLU A 159 2.89 0.23 8.14
N HIS A 160 2.30 -0.01 9.32
CA HIS A 160 1.80 1.08 10.15
C HIS A 160 2.94 1.72 10.93
N LYS A 161 3.56 2.71 10.28
CA LYS A 161 4.87 3.27 10.63
C LYS A 161 4.79 4.77 10.90
N VAL A 162 4.05 5.12 11.94
CA VAL A 162 3.68 6.50 12.29
C VAL A 162 4.53 7.00 13.46
N GLY A 163 4.95 8.27 13.44
CA GLY A 163 5.75 8.92 14.51
C GLY A 163 5.09 9.10 15.90
N LEU A 164 4.01 8.38 16.19
CA LEU A 164 3.23 8.46 17.44
C LEU A 164 3.61 7.36 18.43
N ASN A 165 3.12 7.45 19.65
CA ASN A 165 3.17 6.35 20.61
C ASN A 165 2.24 5.24 20.15
N PHE A 166 2.56 3.98 20.45
CA PHE A 166 1.77 2.84 19.97
C PHE A 166 0.31 2.89 20.44
N ASP A 167 0.04 3.39 21.65
CA ASP A 167 -1.31 3.54 22.22
C ASP A 167 -1.89 4.96 22.07
N ASP A 168 -1.31 5.79 21.21
CA ASP A 168 -1.84 7.13 20.95
C ASP A 168 -3.30 7.02 20.44
N PRO A 169 -4.23 7.89 20.89
CA PRO A 169 -5.63 7.84 20.47
C PRO A 169 -5.82 7.83 18.94
N LEU A 170 -4.93 8.48 18.18
CA LEU A 170 -4.98 8.45 16.72
C LEU A 170 -4.63 7.07 16.16
N MET A 171 -3.67 6.37 16.76
CA MET A 171 -3.27 5.00 16.39
C MET A 171 -4.38 4.01 16.78
N MET A 172 -4.93 4.14 17.99
CA MET A 172 -5.99 3.25 18.50
C MET A 172 -7.25 3.27 17.61
N ARG A 173 -7.60 4.42 17.01
CA ARG A 173 -8.71 4.50 16.04
C ARG A 173 -8.45 3.70 14.75
N VAL A 174 -7.19 3.61 14.31
CA VAL A 174 -6.83 2.76 13.16
C VAL A 174 -6.95 1.30 13.53
N TYR A 175 -6.56 0.92 14.74
CA TYR A 175 -6.68 -0.45 15.23
C TYR A 175 -8.14 -0.87 15.33
N GLU A 176 -8.99 -0.02 15.91
CA GLU A 176 -10.43 -0.22 15.96
C GLU A 176 -11.01 -0.41 14.56
N ALA A 177 -10.66 0.46 13.61
CA ALA A 177 -11.12 0.36 12.23
C ALA A 177 -10.65 -0.94 11.53
N CYS A 178 -9.40 -1.38 11.75
CA CYS A 178 -8.91 -2.64 11.19
C CYS A 178 -9.62 -3.85 11.80
N GLN A 179 -9.93 -3.80 13.10
CA GLN A 179 -10.71 -4.84 13.78
C GLN A 179 -12.14 -4.90 13.22
N GLU A 180 -12.80 -3.76 13.05
CA GLU A 180 -14.15 -3.68 12.48
C GLU A 180 -14.22 -4.21 11.05
N VAL A 181 -13.22 -3.87 10.22
CA VAL A 181 -13.12 -4.38 8.84
C VAL A 181 -12.72 -5.87 8.81
N GLY A 182 -12.06 -6.37 9.85
CA GLY A 182 -11.66 -7.77 9.97
C GLY A 182 -10.39 -8.12 9.18
N ILE A 183 -9.44 -7.19 9.06
CA ILE A 183 -8.14 -7.42 8.41
C ILE A 183 -6.98 -7.35 9.41
N PRO A 184 -5.88 -8.11 9.21
CA PRO A 184 -4.71 -8.03 10.07
C PRO A 184 -3.98 -6.68 9.91
N LEU A 185 -3.29 -6.25 10.97
CA LEU A 185 -2.48 -5.03 10.99
C LEU A 185 -1.01 -5.36 11.26
N LEU A 186 -0.14 -5.03 10.30
CA LEU A 186 1.31 -5.07 10.45
C LEU A 186 1.83 -3.72 10.92
N PHE A 187 2.47 -3.71 12.10
CA PHE A 187 2.97 -2.50 12.75
C PHE A 187 4.49 -2.39 12.73
N HIS A 188 5.00 -1.16 12.89
CA HIS A 188 6.42 -0.90 13.15
C HIS A 188 6.63 -0.33 14.54
N ILE A 189 7.54 -0.90 15.34
CA ILE A 189 8.04 -0.31 16.60
C ILE A 189 9.53 -0.02 16.47
N ASP A 190 9.90 1.26 16.61
CA ASP A 190 11.26 1.73 16.81
C ASP A 190 11.28 2.94 17.78
N THR A 191 12.43 3.64 17.87
CA THR A 191 12.60 4.81 18.75
C THR A 191 11.92 6.09 18.23
N ILE A 192 11.40 6.07 17.01
CA ILE A 192 10.79 7.19 16.30
C ILE A 192 9.29 6.93 16.08
N ARG A 193 8.89 5.69 15.77
CA ARG A 193 7.62 5.28 15.17
C ARG A 193 7.00 4.13 15.95
N GLY A 194 5.69 4.19 16.16
CA GLY A 194 4.97 3.23 16.99
C GLY A 194 5.61 3.06 18.37
N LYS A 195 6.06 4.17 18.97
CA LYS A 195 6.96 4.14 20.13
C LYS A 195 6.32 3.42 21.30
N ASP A 196 7.02 2.43 21.86
CA ASP A 196 6.65 1.73 23.08
C ASP A 196 7.63 2.03 24.23
N VAL A 197 7.38 1.45 25.40
CA VAL A 197 8.25 1.46 26.59
C VAL A 197 8.75 0.04 26.87
N PRO A 198 9.81 -0.13 27.69
CA PRO A 198 10.27 -1.46 28.09
C PRO A 198 9.13 -2.34 28.62
N GLY A 199 9.08 -3.58 28.12
CA GLY A 199 8.00 -4.53 28.38
C GLY A 199 6.79 -4.41 27.46
N LEU A 200 6.86 -3.58 26.40
CA LEU A 200 5.81 -3.44 25.37
C LEU A 200 4.42 -3.10 25.95
N LYS A 201 4.38 -2.22 26.96
CA LYS A 201 3.14 -1.93 27.72
C LYS A 201 2.07 -1.27 26.85
N ARG A 202 2.46 -0.49 25.84
CA ARG A 202 1.50 0.16 24.94
C ARG A 202 0.92 -0.83 23.94
N LEU A 203 1.75 -1.71 23.39
CA LEU A 203 1.26 -2.85 22.61
C LEU A 203 0.35 -3.75 23.45
N GLU A 204 0.70 -4.06 24.70
CA GLU A 204 -0.15 -4.83 25.62
C GLU A 204 -1.52 -4.16 25.82
N ASN A 205 -1.56 -2.83 25.98
CA ASN A 205 -2.80 -2.07 26.06
C ASN A 205 -3.64 -2.20 24.77
N ALA A 206 -3.01 -2.08 23.59
CA ALA A 206 -3.69 -2.24 22.31
C ALA A 206 -4.25 -3.66 22.12
N LEU A 207 -3.48 -4.69 22.45
CA LEU A 207 -3.90 -6.10 22.39
C LEU A 207 -5.09 -6.39 23.30
N LYS A 208 -5.12 -5.82 24.51
CA LYS A 208 -6.26 -5.95 25.44
C LYS A 208 -7.50 -5.19 24.95
N THR A 209 -7.31 -4.04 24.33
CA THR A 209 -8.40 -3.19 23.83
C THR A 209 -9.04 -3.77 22.57
N PHE A 210 -8.24 -4.38 21.70
CA PHE A 210 -8.68 -4.92 20.40
C PHE A 210 -8.38 -6.43 20.30
N PRO A 211 -9.04 -7.28 21.12
CA PRO A 211 -8.73 -8.72 21.18
C PRO A 211 -9.10 -9.49 19.90
N GLY A 212 -9.90 -8.89 19.00
CA GLY A 212 -10.24 -9.46 17.69
C GLY A 212 -9.28 -9.06 16.57
N LEU A 213 -8.36 -8.12 16.81
CA LEU A 213 -7.40 -7.68 15.80
C LEU A 213 -6.16 -8.56 15.79
N ASN A 214 -5.84 -9.12 14.62
CA ASN A 214 -4.58 -9.83 14.40
C ASN A 214 -3.45 -8.82 14.15
N PHE A 215 -2.61 -8.60 15.15
CA PHE A 215 -1.40 -7.79 15.01
C PHE A 215 -0.22 -8.62 14.50
N ILE A 216 0.52 -8.08 13.53
CA ILE A 216 1.76 -8.63 12.98
C ILE A 216 2.91 -7.69 13.38
N GLY A 217 3.79 -8.16 14.25
CA GLY A 217 4.86 -7.33 14.79
C GLY A 217 6.06 -7.20 13.86
N HIS A 218 6.53 -5.97 13.68
CA HIS A 218 7.75 -5.65 12.96
C HIS A 218 8.47 -4.44 13.59
N GLY A 219 9.76 -4.33 13.32
CA GLY A 219 10.61 -3.21 13.71
C GLY A 219 11.61 -3.56 14.81
N PRO A 220 12.74 -2.85 14.88
CA PRO A 220 13.84 -3.18 15.79
C PRO A 220 13.42 -3.18 17.27
N GLY A 221 12.50 -2.30 17.68
CA GLY A 221 11.99 -2.27 19.05
C GLY A 221 11.14 -3.49 19.41
N TRP A 222 10.35 -3.99 18.44
CA TRP A 222 9.63 -5.25 18.59
C TRP A 222 10.60 -6.44 18.67
N TRP A 223 11.53 -6.55 17.71
CA TRP A 223 12.47 -7.67 17.66
C TRP A 223 13.34 -7.74 18.90
N ALA A 224 13.86 -6.62 19.40
CA ALA A 224 14.65 -6.57 20.63
C ALA A 224 13.85 -6.99 21.88
N SER A 225 12.53 -6.83 21.87
CA SER A 225 11.67 -7.18 22.99
C SER A 225 11.28 -8.66 23.03
N ILE A 226 11.38 -9.37 21.90
CA ILE A 226 11.13 -10.82 21.82
C ILE A 226 12.40 -11.66 21.64
N SER A 227 13.52 -11.02 21.29
CA SER A 227 14.84 -11.65 21.28
C SER A 227 15.47 -11.51 22.65
N GLY A 228 15.52 -12.61 23.41
CA GLY A 228 16.22 -12.62 24.68
C GLY A 228 17.69 -12.19 24.51
N GLY A 229 18.19 -11.31 25.39
CA GLY A 229 19.62 -11.01 25.49
C GLY A 229 20.18 -9.94 24.55
N LEU A 230 19.35 -9.17 23.85
CA LEU A 230 19.81 -8.06 23.00
C LEU A 230 19.38 -6.70 23.55
N THR A 231 20.34 -5.83 23.85
CA THR A 231 20.08 -4.42 24.19
C THR A 231 19.87 -3.62 22.90
N PRO A 232 18.78 -2.86 22.74
CA PRO A 232 18.59 -1.96 21.60
C PRO A 232 19.76 -0.96 21.53
N LYS A 233 20.39 -0.83 20.36
CA LYS A 233 21.37 0.22 20.08
C LYS A 233 20.70 1.41 19.42
#